data_AF-A0A6I2ZLF1-F1
#
_entry.id   AF-A0A6I2ZLF1-F1
#
_cell.length_a   1.000
_cell.length_b   1.000
_cell.length_c   1.000
_cell.angle_alpha   90.00
_cell.angle_beta   90.00
_cell.angle_gamma   90.00
#
_symmetry.space_group_name_H-M   'P 1'
#
loop_
_entity.id
_entity.type
_entity.pdbx_description
1 polymer ?
#
loop_
_entity_poly.entity_id
_entity_poly.type
_entity_poly.pdbx_seq_one_letter_code
_entity_poly.pdbx_strand_id
1 'polypeptide(L)' 'MSKHRLIIDCDTGTDDAVALMLAALHPAIDLIGVTTVFGNAPLTATTTNSISVL' A
#
# COMPACT_ATOMS: atom_id res chain seq x y z
N MET A 1 -17.82 -6.71 14.25
CA MET A 1 -17.21 -7.59 13.23
C MET A 1 -15.71 -7.40 13.28
N SER A 2 -14.91 -8.47 13.19
CA SER A 2 -13.44 -8.33 13.13
C SER A 2 -13.03 -7.79 11.76
N LYS A 3 -12.14 -6.81 11.73
CA LYS A 3 -11.55 -6.32 10.48
C LYS A 3 -10.62 -7.37 9.87
N HIS A 4 -10.53 -7.41 8.54
CA HIS A 4 -9.57 -8.25 7.83
C HIS A 4 -8.18 -7.62 7.92
N ARG A 5 -7.24 -8.33 8.56
CA ARG A 5 -5.87 -7.86 8.75
C ARG A 5 -5.06 -8.09 7.48
N LEU A 6 -4.42 -7.04 6.98
CA LEU A 6 -3.75 -7.06 5.68
C LEU A 6 -2.34 -6.47 5.74
N ILE A 7 -1.37 -7.16 5.14
CA ILE A 7 -0.08 -6.60 4.74
C ILE A 7 -0.07 -6.52 3.22
N ILE A 8 0.36 -5.40 2.65
CA ILE A 8 0.49 -5.21 1.21
C ILE A 8 1.97 -5.08 0.86
N ASP A 9 2.44 -5.92 -0.07
CA ASP A 9 3.75 -5.77 -0.71
C ASP A 9 3.51 -5.21 -2.13
N CYS A 10 4.09 -4.04 -2.46
CA CYS A 10 3.84 -3.40 -3.75
C CYS A 10 5.00 -2.55 -4.27
N ASP A 11 5.07 -2.34 -5.57
CA ASP A 11 6.02 -1.49 -6.27
C ASP A 11 5.33 -0.18 -6.71
N THR A 12 4.82 0.59 -5.74
CA THR A 12 3.78 1.61 -5.93
C THR A 12 3.85 2.43 -7.22
N GLY A 13 3.01 2.04 -8.18
CA GLY A 13 2.54 2.79 -9.33
C GLY A 13 1.20 3.50 -9.07
N THR A 14 0.52 3.92 -10.13
CA THR A 14 -0.74 4.68 -10.02
C THR A 14 -1.89 3.83 -9.47
N ASP A 15 -2.00 2.58 -9.89
CA ASP A 15 -3.03 1.64 -9.43
C ASP A 15 -2.77 1.15 -8.01
N ASP A 16 -1.51 0.89 -7.63
CA ASP A 16 -1.13 0.59 -6.25
C ASP A 16 -1.50 1.73 -5.30
N ALA A 17 -1.29 2.98 -5.71
CA ALA A 17 -1.66 4.13 -4.89
C ALA A 17 -3.16 4.12 -4.56
N VAL A 18 -4.02 3.81 -5.55
CA VAL A 18 -5.46 3.68 -5.33
C VAL A 18 -5.77 2.48 -4.41
N ALA A 19 -5.08 1.36 -4.59
CA ALA A 19 -5.25 0.17 -3.75
C ALA A 19 -4.84 0.43 -2.29
N LEU A 20 -3.74 1.15 -2.07
CA LEU A 20 -3.26 1.57 -0.75
C LEU A 20 -4.26 2.52 -0.07
N MET A 21 -4.79 3.52 -0.79
CA MET A 21 -5.84 4.40 -0.26
C MET A 21 -7.10 3.62 0.14
N LEU A 22 -7.54 2.68 -0.71
CA LEU A 22 -8.67 1.82 -0.40
C LEU A 22 -8.41 0.99 0.85
N ALA A 23 -7.26 0.31 0.92
CA ALA A 23 -6.90 -0.53 2.05
C ALA A 23 -6.81 0.24 3.37
N ALA A 24 -6.26 1.46 3.33
CA ALA A 24 -6.12 2.33 4.51
C ALA A 24 -7.47 2.88 5.00
N LEU A 25 -8.42 3.16 4.10
CA LEU A 25 -9.69 3.83 4.44
C LEU A 25 -10.88 2.87 4.57
N HIS A 26 -10.81 1.65 4.03
CA HIS A 26 -11.95 0.75 4.00
C HIS A 26 -12.32 0.24 5.41
N PRO A 27 -13.58 0.37 5.86
CA PRO A 27 -13.96 0.10 7.25
C PRO A 27 -13.84 -1.38 7.66
N ALA A 28 -13.82 -2.30 6.69
CA ALA A 28 -13.63 -3.72 6.93
C ALA A 28 -12.16 -4.18 6.93
N ILE A 29 -11.20 -3.29 6.62
CA ILE A 29 -9.78 -3.62 6.51
C ILE A 29 -9.02 -3.00 7.69
N ASP A 30 -8.07 -3.77 8.21
CA ASP A 30 -7.05 -3.35 9.16
C ASP A 30 -5.69 -3.50 8.45
N LEU A 31 -5.23 -2.43 7.80
CA LEU A 31 -3.94 -2.41 7.11
C LEU A 31 -2.83 -2.33 8.16
N ILE A 32 -2.18 -3.46 8.43
CA ILE A 32 -1.21 -3.60 9.53
C ILE A 32 0.22 -3.27 9.09
N GLY A 33 0.48 -3.16 7.79
CA GLY A 33 1.78 -2.79 7.26
C GLY A 33 1.82 -2.79 5.74
N VAL A 34 2.78 -2.05 5.20
CA VAL A 34 3.11 -2.04 3.77
C VAL A 34 4.60 -2.27 3.60
N THR A 35 4.95 -3.19 2.72
CA THR A 35 6.32 -3.41 2.25
C THR A 35 6.43 -3.00 0.79
N THR A 36 7.64 -2.63 0.38
CA THR A 36 7.89 -2.14 -0.96
C THR A 36 8.91 -2.99 -1.69
N VAL A 37 8.70 -3.11 -2.99
CA VAL A 37 9.56 -3.88 -3.90
C VAL A 37 9.91 -3.05 -5.14
N PHE A 38 10.94 -3.49 -5.86
CA PHE A 38 11.32 -2.92 -7.16
C PHE A 38 10.32 -3.34 -8.25
N GLY A 39 10.00 -2.43 -9.18
CA GLY A 39 9.15 -2.72 -10.34
C GLY A 39 8.81 -1.47 -11.16
N ASN A 40 7.62 -0.89 -11.00
CA ASN A 40 7.18 0.35 -11.67
C ASN A 40 8.18 1.50 -11.55
N ALA A 41 8.94 1.54 -10.46
CA ALA A 41 10.06 2.44 -10.25
C ALA A 41 11.18 1.75 -9.43
N PRO A 42 12.38 2.37 -9.31
CA PRO A 42 13.40 1.90 -8.38
C PRO A 42 12.85 1.79 -6.95
N LEU A 43 13.37 0.86 -6.15
CA LEU A 43 12.89 0.59 -4.78
C LEU A 43 12.80 1.85 -3.91
N THR A 44 13.74 2.78 -4.06
CA THR A 44 13.71 4.07 -3.33
C THR A 44 12.49 4.90 -3.70
N ALA A 45 12.14 4.95 -4.99
CA ALA A 45 10.99 5.68 -5.49
C ALA A 45 9.67 4.98 -5.14
N THR A 46 9.57 3.65 -5.25
CA THR A 46 8.34 2.93 -4.84
C THR A 46 8.08 3.11 -3.35
N THR A 47 9.13 3.06 -2.52
CA THR A 47 9.07 3.38 -1.08
C THR A 47 8.58 4.81 -0.83
N THR A 48 9.15 5.81 -1.51
CA THR A 48 8.69 7.21 -1.39
C THR A 48 7.24 7.37 -1.84
N ASN A 49 6.83 6.69 -2.91
CA ASN A 49 5.46 6.73 -3.43
C ASN A 49 4.47 6.15 -2.41
N SER A 50 4.74 4.95 -1.85
CA SER A 50 3.87 4.34 -0.83
C SER A 50 3.71 5.25 0.39
N ILE A 51 4.80 5.86 0.86
CA ILE A 51 4.78 6.80 1.99
C ILE A 51 3.98 8.06 1.65
N SER A 52 4.02 8.53 0.41
CA SER A 52 3.29 9.74 0.00
C SER A 52 1.77 9.54 -0.07
N VAL A 53 1.32 8.29 -0.20
CA VAL A 53 -0.10 7.93 -0.28
C VAL A 53 -0.73 7.72 1.11
N LEU A 54 0.03 7.20 2.07
CA LEU A 54 -0.40 6.80 3.41
C LEU A 54 -0.21 7.91 4.45
#